data_AF-A0A1Y3B6E4-F1
#
_entry.id   AF-A0A1Y3B6E4-F1
#
_cell.length_a   1.000
_cell.length_b   1.000
_cell.length_c   1.000
_cell.angle_alpha   90.00
_cell.angle_beta   90.00
_cell.angle_gamma   90.00
#
_symmetry.space_group_name_H-M   'P 1'
#
loop_
_entity.id
_entity.type
_entity.pdbx_description
1 polymer ?
#
loop_
_entity_poly.entity_id
_entity_poly.type
_entity_poly.pdbx_seq_one_letter_code
_entity_poly.pdbx_strand_id
1 'polypeptide(L)'
;RKFNSKELLEYYLLNDEHIKPYVSIIQDSPVYPVIYDSNDVVLSLPPIINGEHSKITMNTENILIECTAIDLNRAVIVLDTIVCMFSEYCSNRPFTIEPIRVTQSDGSKEIYPKLKYRMEMITMKYIENNLGIGYVLHQ
;
A
#
# COMPACT_ATOMS: atom_id res chain seq x y z
N ARG A 1 -2.33 -13.94 23.30
CA ARG A 1 -1.94 -13.09 24.45
C ARG A 1 -2.16 -11.64 24.07
N LYS A 2 -2.43 -10.75 25.02
CA LYS A 2 -2.47 -9.30 24.78
C LYS A 2 -1.15 -8.70 25.29
N PHE A 3 -0.56 -7.82 24.51
CA PHE A 3 0.68 -7.11 24.83
C PHE A 3 0.43 -5.61 24.64
N ASN A 4 1.13 -4.77 25.39
CA ASN A 4 1.32 -3.39 24.97
C ASN A 4 2.42 -3.32 23.88
N SER A 5 2.54 -2.18 23.20
CA SER A 5 3.49 -2.06 22.07
C SER A 5 4.93 -2.39 22.46
N LYS A 6 5.39 -1.93 23.64
CA LYS A 6 6.78 -2.17 24.08
C LYS A 6 7.05 -3.65 24.35
N GLU A 7 6.15 -4.30 25.10
CA GLU A 7 6.22 -5.75 25.36
C GLU A 7 6.17 -6.56 24.06
N LEU A 8 5.37 -6.12 23.09
CA LEU A 8 5.24 -6.77 21.79
C LEU A 8 6.56 -6.71 21.01
N LEU A 9 7.21 -5.54 20.98
CA LEU A 9 8.50 -5.38 20.31
C LEU A 9 9.61 -6.20 20.99
N GLU A 10 9.67 -6.20 22.32
CA GLU A 10 10.60 -7.04 23.08
C GLU A 10 10.37 -8.53 22.82
N TYR A 11 9.09 -8.96 22.76
CA TYR A 11 8.74 -10.32 22.42
C TYR A 11 9.24 -10.71 21.02
N TYR A 12 9.04 -9.85 20.01
CA TYR A 12 9.50 -10.13 18.65
C TYR A 12 11.03 -10.17 18.53
N LEU A 13 11.76 -9.29 19.22
CA LEU A 13 13.22 -9.31 19.23
C LEU A 13 13.79 -10.65 19.73
N LEU A 14 13.09 -11.30 20.66
CA LEU A 14 13.54 -12.53 21.32
C LEU A 14 13.00 -13.80 20.65
N ASN A 15 11.84 -13.74 19.98
CA ASN A 15 11.11 -14.94 19.59
C ASN A 15 10.78 -15.04 18.08
N ASP A 16 11.01 -13.99 17.28
CA ASP A 16 10.61 -13.97 15.87
C ASP A 16 11.72 -13.43 14.96
N GLU A 17 12.49 -14.33 14.34
CA GLU A 17 13.59 -13.97 13.43
C GLU A 17 13.11 -13.29 12.14
N HIS A 18 11.84 -13.41 11.77
CA HIS A 18 11.30 -12.75 10.57
C HIS A 18 10.89 -11.31 10.86
N ILE A 19 10.33 -11.02 12.03
CA ILE A 19 9.87 -9.68 12.42
C ILE A 19 11.01 -8.85 13.04
N LYS A 20 11.93 -9.49 13.75
CA LYS A 20 13.06 -8.86 14.46
C LYS A 20 13.83 -7.80 13.63
N PRO A 21 14.12 -7.99 12.33
CA PRO A 21 14.80 -6.96 11.52
C PRO A 21 14.01 -5.64 11.39
N TYR A 22 12.69 -5.67 11.52
CA TYR A 22 11.82 -4.50 11.36
C TYR A 22 11.56 -3.77 12.67
N VAL A 23 11.76 -4.40 13.83
CA VAL A 23 11.48 -3.80 15.15
C VAL A 23 12.24 -2.48 15.35
N SER A 24 13.50 -2.42 14.92
CA SER A 24 14.36 -1.23 15.05
C SER A 24 13.82 0.00 14.30
N ILE A 25 12.88 -0.17 13.36
CA ILE A 25 12.28 0.96 12.62
C ILE A 25 11.51 1.89 13.56
N ILE A 26 10.83 1.34 14.56
CA ILE A 26 9.97 2.12 15.46
C ILE A 26 10.34 1.99 16.94
N GLN A 27 11.22 1.07 17.32
CA GLN A 27 11.54 0.76 18.73
C GLN A 27 11.85 1.99 19.59
N ASP A 28 12.68 2.90 19.09
CA ASP A 28 13.14 4.09 19.83
C ASP A 28 12.23 5.31 19.63
N SER A 29 11.14 5.16 18.89
CA SER A 29 10.18 6.24 18.66
C SER A 29 9.39 6.55 19.94
N PRO A 30 9.14 7.83 20.27
CA PRO A 30 8.31 8.19 21.42
C PRO A 30 6.83 7.82 21.23
N VAL A 31 6.42 7.56 19.99
CA VAL A 31 5.05 7.17 19.62
C VAL A 31 5.08 6.04 18.59
N TYR A 32 4.07 5.19 18.62
CA TYR A 32 3.93 4.08 17.66
C TYR A 32 2.76 4.35 16.72
N PRO A 33 2.92 4.14 15.41
CA PRO A 33 1.81 4.27 14.46
C PRO A 33 0.88 3.07 14.62
N VAL A 34 -0.42 3.32 14.76
CA VAL A 34 -1.43 2.26 14.92
C VAL A 34 -2.64 2.62 14.07
N ILE A 35 -3.22 1.62 13.42
CA ILE A 35 -4.47 1.78 12.67
C ILE A 35 -5.60 1.15 13.49
N TYR A 36 -6.67 1.91 13.70
CA TYR A 36 -7.88 1.47 14.42
C TYR A 36 -9.10 1.52 13.50
N ASP A 37 -10.08 0.67 13.79
CA ASP A 37 -11.43 0.81 13.24
C ASP A 37 -12.30 1.76 14.11
N SER A 38 -13.56 1.94 13.72
CA SER A 38 -14.51 2.77 14.48
C SER A 38 -14.94 2.18 15.84
N ASN A 39 -14.56 0.94 16.14
CA ASN A 39 -14.84 0.25 17.41
C ASN A 39 -13.60 0.22 18.32
N ASP A 40 -12.58 1.03 18.01
CA ASP A 40 -11.28 1.07 18.70
C ASP A 40 -10.53 -0.28 18.67
N VAL A 41 -10.75 -1.10 17.64
CA VAL A 41 -10.04 -2.36 17.43
C VAL A 41 -8.80 -2.12 16.57
N VAL A 42 -7.64 -2.57 17.06
CA VAL A 42 -6.37 -2.47 16.32
C VAL A 42 -6.40 -3.34 15.07
N LEU A 43 -6.21 -2.71 13.91
CA LEU A 43 -6.07 -3.35 12.60
C LEU A 43 -4.62 -3.69 12.28
N SER A 44 -3.67 -2.82 12.61
CA SER A 44 -2.24 -3.06 12.39
C SER A 44 -1.36 -2.14 13.23
N LEU A 45 -0.11 -2.55 13.42
CA LEU A 45 1.00 -1.77 13.96
C LEU A 45 2.06 -1.61 12.86
N PRO A 46 1.91 -0.65 11.93
CA PRO A 46 2.91 -0.43 10.89
C PRO A 46 4.29 -0.10 11.47
N PRO A 47 5.41 -0.47 10.83
CA PRO A 47 5.56 -1.42 9.72
C PRO A 47 5.77 -2.86 10.22
N ILE A 48 5.37 -3.19 11.44
CA ILE A 48 5.76 -4.43 12.13
C ILE A 48 4.83 -5.59 11.79
N ILE A 49 3.53 -5.44 12.06
CA ILE A 49 2.60 -6.57 11.95
C ILE A 49 1.16 -6.11 11.78
N ASN A 50 0.36 -6.94 11.11
CA ASN A 50 -1.09 -6.79 11.03
C ASN A 50 -1.78 -7.48 12.22
N GLY A 51 -2.93 -6.95 12.63
CA GLY A 51 -3.75 -7.53 13.69
C GLY A 51 -4.41 -8.85 13.26
N GLU A 52 -4.65 -9.75 14.20
CA GLU A 52 -5.38 -11.00 13.92
C GLU A 52 -6.84 -10.73 13.50
N HIS A 53 -7.43 -9.62 13.98
CA HIS A 53 -8.80 -9.24 13.64
C HIS A 53 -9.00 -8.92 12.15
N SER A 54 -7.98 -8.31 11.51
CA SER A 54 -8.01 -7.86 10.11
C SER A 54 -7.34 -8.86 9.16
N LYS A 55 -7.03 -10.07 9.63
CA LYS A 55 -6.29 -11.08 8.88
C LYS A 55 -7.10 -11.58 7.69
N ILE A 56 -6.48 -11.49 6.52
CA ILE A 56 -7.05 -12.01 5.28
C ILE A 56 -6.99 -13.54 5.31
N THR A 57 -8.09 -14.18 4.93
CA THR A 57 -8.22 -15.64 4.82
C THR A 57 -8.78 -16.02 3.45
N MET A 58 -8.84 -17.31 3.13
CA MET A 58 -9.45 -17.79 1.88
C MET A 58 -10.94 -17.45 1.75
N ASN A 59 -11.60 -17.08 2.86
CA ASN A 59 -13.02 -16.71 2.89
C ASN A 59 -13.22 -15.18 2.84
N THR A 60 -12.14 -14.39 2.74
CA THR A 60 -12.25 -12.92 2.70
C THR A 60 -12.72 -12.47 1.32
N GLU A 61 -13.85 -11.77 1.28
CA GLU A 61 -14.44 -11.26 0.03
C GLU A 61 -14.08 -9.79 -0.24
N ASN A 62 -14.11 -8.95 0.79
CA ASN A 62 -13.81 -7.53 0.69
C ASN A 62 -12.49 -7.22 1.39
N ILE A 63 -11.57 -6.56 0.68
CA ILE A 63 -10.22 -6.28 1.17
C ILE A 63 -10.02 -4.78 1.26
N LEU A 64 -9.74 -4.29 2.46
CA LEU A 64 -9.22 -2.94 2.68
C LEU A 64 -7.70 -2.98 2.56
N ILE A 65 -7.14 -2.15 1.68
CA ILE A 65 -5.69 -2.02 1.50
C ILE A 65 -5.26 -0.65 2.01
N GLU A 66 -4.41 -0.66 3.04
CA GLU A 66 -3.71 0.54 3.51
C GLU A 66 -2.24 0.50 3.09
N CYS A 67 -1.63 1.67 2.94
CA CYS A 67 -0.18 1.78 2.81
C CYS A 67 0.33 2.94 3.66
N THR A 68 1.07 2.62 4.72
CA THR A 68 1.76 3.59 5.57
C THR A 68 3.23 3.71 5.18
N ALA A 69 3.71 4.91 4.84
CA ALA A 69 5.12 5.14 4.50
C ALA A 69 5.57 6.57 4.87
N ILE A 70 6.89 6.76 4.93
CA ILE A 70 7.51 8.09 5.08
C ILE A 70 7.46 8.92 3.78
N ASP A 71 7.33 8.26 2.63
CA ASP A 71 7.25 8.88 1.30
C ASP A 71 5.88 8.59 0.70
N LEU A 72 5.06 9.64 0.61
CA LEU A 72 3.70 9.54 0.10
C LEU A 72 3.66 9.08 -1.36
N ASN A 73 4.61 9.51 -2.21
CA ASN A 73 4.61 9.13 -3.62
C ASN A 73 4.87 7.63 -3.76
N ARG A 74 5.79 7.08 -2.97
CA ARG A 74 6.05 5.63 -2.96
C ARG A 74 4.84 4.85 -2.46
N ALA A 75 4.19 5.30 -1.39
CA ALA A 75 2.97 4.67 -0.89
C ALA A 75 1.86 4.65 -1.96
N VAL A 76 1.68 5.76 -2.68
CA VAL A 76 0.69 5.84 -3.77
C VAL A 76 1.02 4.87 -4.89
N ILE A 77 2.28 4.79 -5.33
CA ILE A 77 2.70 3.86 -6.39
C ILE A 77 2.46 2.41 -5.95
N VAL A 78 2.81 2.06 -4.71
CA VAL A 78 2.60 0.71 -4.15
C VAL A 78 1.11 0.38 -4.10
N LEU A 79 0.30 1.29 -3.56
CA LEU A 79 -1.15 1.11 -3.48
C LEU A 79 -1.75 0.92 -4.88
N ASP A 80 -1.48 1.84 -5.81
CA ASP A 80 -1.96 1.81 -7.19
C ASP A 80 -1.54 0.50 -7.89
N THR A 81 -0.33 0.00 -7.64
CA THR A 81 0.17 -1.26 -8.21
C THR A 81 -0.62 -2.46 -7.66
N ILE A 82 -0.74 -2.58 -6.34
CA ILE A 82 -1.42 -3.72 -5.69
C ILE A 82 -2.88 -3.78 -6.14
N VAL A 83 -3.60 -2.65 -6.09
CA VAL A 83 -5.02 -2.64 -6.48
C VAL A 83 -5.19 -2.98 -7.95
N CYS A 84 -4.30 -2.51 -8.84
CA CYS A 84 -4.36 -2.89 -10.25
C CYS A 84 -4.16 -4.38 -10.46
N MET A 85 -3.15 -4.98 -9.80
CA MET A 85 -2.84 -6.41 -9.92
C MET A 85 -4.00 -7.30 -9.45
N PHE A 86 -4.64 -6.96 -8.32
CA PHE A 86 -5.68 -7.81 -7.74
C PHE A 86 -7.10 -7.50 -8.22
N SER A 87 -7.34 -6.30 -8.77
CA SER A 87 -8.68 -5.91 -9.24
C SER A 87 -9.23 -6.79 -10.36
N GLU A 88 -8.39 -7.50 -11.10
CA GLU A 88 -8.83 -8.46 -12.12
C GLU A 88 -9.67 -9.61 -11.52
N TYR A 89 -9.43 -9.96 -10.25
CA TYR A 89 -10.11 -11.05 -9.54
C TYR A 89 -11.42 -10.63 -8.87
N CYS A 90 -11.87 -9.37 -9.02
CA CYS A 90 -13.13 -8.91 -8.47
C CYS A 90 -14.32 -9.63 -9.14
N SER A 91 -15.06 -10.43 -8.36
CA SER A 91 -16.13 -11.33 -8.82
C SER A 91 -17.27 -10.61 -9.56
N ASN A 92 -17.70 -9.45 -9.06
CA ASN A 92 -18.83 -8.71 -9.63
C ASN A 92 -18.44 -8.00 -10.93
N ARG A 93 -17.28 -7.34 -10.94
CA ARG A 93 -16.78 -6.57 -12.07
C ARG A 93 -15.24 -6.54 -12.02
N PRO A 94 -14.55 -7.25 -12.93
CA PRO A 94 -13.10 -7.18 -13.03
C PRO A 94 -12.61 -5.75 -13.25
N PHE A 95 -11.40 -5.47 -12.78
CA PHE A 95 -10.73 -4.17 -12.86
C PHE A 95 -11.54 -3.02 -12.21
N THR A 96 -12.24 -3.33 -11.12
CA THR A 96 -13.00 -2.35 -10.34
C THR A 96 -12.44 -2.24 -8.94
N ILE A 97 -12.32 -1.00 -8.45
CA ILE A 97 -11.78 -0.70 -7.13
C ILE A 97 -12.72 0.31 -6.46
N GLU A 98 -13.04 0.09 -5.19
CA GLU A 98 -13.79 1.05 -4.39
C GLU A 98 -12.85 2.13 -3.84
N PRO A 99 -13.01 3.41 -4.23
CA PRO A 99 -12.13 4.47 -3.79
C PRO A 99 -12.44 4.93 -2.37
N ILE A 100 -11.39 5.23 -1.60
CA ILE A 100 -11.48 5.66 -0.20
C ILE A 100 -10.99 7.10 -0.07
N ARG A 101 -11.71 7.89 0.74
CA ARG A 101 -11.29 9.24 1.12
C ARG A 101 -10.42 9.18 2.38
N VAL A 102 -9.18 9.63 2.26
CA VAL A 102 -8.25 9.81 3.38
C VAL A 102 -8.25 11.28 3.79
N THR A 103 -8.39 11.54 5.09
CA THR A 103 -8.29 12.88 5.67
C THR A 103 -6.97 12.96 6.44
N GLN A 104 -6.12 13.92 6.08
CA GLN A 104 -4.82 14.13 6.69
C GLN A 104 -4.93 14.97 7.97
N SER A 105 -3.84 15.02 8.75
CA SER A 105 -3.78 15.79 10.00
C SER A 105 -3.92 17.31 9.81
N ASP A 106 -3.56 17.83 8.63
CA ASP A 106 -3.77 19.23 8.25
C ASP A 106 -5.20 19.53 7.76
N GLY A 107 -6.08 18.52 7.74
CA GLY A 107 -7.46 18.61 7.28
C GLY A 107 -7.64 18.46 5.77
N SER A 108 -6.55 18.32 5.00
CA SER A 108 -6.64 18.02 3.56
C SER A 108 -7.28 16.66 3.33
N LYS A 109 -7.99 16.53 2.21
CA LYS A 109 -8.77 15.33 1.87
C LYS A 109 -8.40 14.88 0.48
N GLU A 110 -8.01 13.62 0.37
CA GLU A 110 -7.59 13.01 -0.87
C GLU A 110 -8.33 11.69 -1.08
N ILE A 111 -8.62 11.36 -2.34
CA ILE A 111 -9.23 10.08 -2.72
C ILE A 111 -8.13 9.16 -3.26
N TYR A 112 -8.12 7.91 -2.82
CA TYR A 112 -7.18 6.86 -3.23
C TYR A 112 -7.93 5.59 -3.67
N PRO A 113 -7.35 4.74 -4.53
CA PRO A 113 -6.07 4.91 -5.25
C PRO A 113 -6.11 6.08 -6.25
N LYS A 114 -4.94 6.54 -6.71
CA LYS A 114 -4.86 7.70 -7.62
C LYS A 114 -5.03 7.31 -9.08
N LEU A 115 -4.45 6.18 -9.49
CA LEU A 115 -4.56 5.60 -10.84
C LEU A 115 -4.37 6.63 -11.95
N LYS A 116 -3.34 7.47 -11.82
CA LYS A 116 -3.08 8.56 -12.77
C LYS A 116 -2.62 7.99 -14.11
N TYR A 117 -3.36 8.31 -15.17
CA TYR A 117 -2.91 8.08 -16.54
C TYR A 117 -1.99 9.21 -16.98
N ARG A 118 -0.84 8.85 -17.55
CA ARG A 118 0.07 9.80 -18.19
C ARG A 118 -0.03 9.63 -19.70
N MET A 119 -0.42 10.69 -20.38
CA MET A 119 -0.38 10.78 -21.83
C MET A 119 0.83 11.60 -22.22
N GLU A 120 1.69 11.03 -23.06
CA GLU A 120 2.84 11.72 -23.64
C GLU A 120 2.77 11.65 -25.16
N MET A 121 3.14 12.74 -25.82
CA MET A 121 3.26 12.78 -27.28
C MET A 121 4.72 12.67 -27.66
N ILE A 122 5.01 11.74 -28.56
CA ILE A 122 6.36 11.50 -29.09
C ILE A 122 6.31 11.54 -30.62
N THR A 123 7.39 12.04 -31.23
CA THR A 123 7.50 12.07 -32.68
C THR A 123 8.16 10.79 -33.18
N MET A 124 7.71 10.26 -34.32
CA MET A 124 8.36 9.12 -34.97
C MET A 124 9.84 9.41 -35.26
N LYS A 125 10.18 10.63 -35.67
CA LYS A 125 11.56 11.08 -35.87
C LYS A 125 12.43 10.92 -34.62
N TYR A 126 11.90 11.19 -33.43
CA TYR A 126 12.65 10.97 -32.18
C TYR A 126 12.92 9.47 -31.95
N ILE A 127 11.94 8.62 -32.20
CA ILE A 127 12.08 7.16 -32.05
C ILE A 127 13.11 6.63 -33.04
N GLU A 128 13.00 6.99 -34.32
CA GLU A 128 13.91 6.57 -35.38
C GLU A 128 15.36 6.96 -35.08
N ASN A 129 15.59 8.22 -34.67
CA ASN A 129 16.93 8.72 -34.37
C ASN A 129 17.58 8.06 -33.15
N ASN A 130 16.80 7.69 -32.13
CA ASN A 130 17.34 7.11 -30.89
C ASN A 130 17.44 5.58 -30.94
N LEU A 131 16.54 4.90 -31.66
CA LEU A 131 16.53 3.44 -31.74
C LEU A 131 17.22 2.88 -33.00
N GLY A 132 17.48 3.71 -34.01
CA GLY A 132 18.14 3.29 -35.26
C GLY A 132 17.28 2.37 -36.14
N ILE A 133 15.96 2.35 -35.92
CA ILE A 133 15.00 1.55 -36.66
C ILE A 133 14.21 2.43 -37.62
N GLY A 134 14.22 2.09 -38.91
CA GLY A 134 13.36 2.74 -39.91
C GLY A 134 11.99 2.09 -39.91
N TYR A 135 10.98 2.74 -39.35
CA TYR A 135 9.59 2.26 -39.39
C TYR A 135 8.84 2.93 -40.55
N VAL A 136 8.32 2.14 -41.48
CA VAL A 136 7.31 2.59 -42.44
C VAL A 136 5.96 2.17 -41.88
N LEU A 137 5.14 3.15 -41.47
CA LEU A 137 3.74 2.89 -41.11
C LEU A 137 2.98 2.55 -42.40
N HIS A 138 2.61 1.29 -42.58
CA HIS A 138 1.60 0.92 -43.56
C HIS A 138 0.24 1.35 -42.99
N GLN A 139 -0.30 2.45 -43.52
CA GLN A 139 -1.70 2.85 -43.34
C GLN A 139 -2.60 2.03 -44.27
#